data_AF-S5N156-F1
#
_entry.id   AF-S5N156-F1
#
_cell.length_a   1.000
_cell.length_b   1.000
_cell.length_c   1.000
_cell.angle_alpha   90.00
_cell.angle_beta   90.00
_cell.angle_gamma   90.00
#
_symmetry.space_group_name_H-M   'P 1'
#
loop_
_entity.id
_entity.type
_entity.pdbx_description
1 polymer ?
#
loop_
_entity_poly.entity_id
_entity_poly.type
_entity_poly.pdbx_seq_one_letter_code
_entity_poly.pdbx_strand_id
1 'polypeptide(L)'
;MNITHVIAITLGISLLTACHADSRKSRKPPVQVVYRFDDHRYLELEGFYCEGALWYNDTQRGIRAEVVERDTPIFRVSTFKYIHPSERYIAIPWRDLSGFLISRDYGQTWGGARFSPGGGAKRYGDWYPSREDIDSFTVVNDQGFLLTKQGDLYISSKPFDDPRLQPGGEGIPYSYRNSRGEQKHARLMPGYSGMDWGWEYISWNSLNDADPWTIFAYKPNWQGIPNKVPEVKNYTGWDHMRCDPDLGLPASERGK
;
A
#
# COMPACT_ATOMS: atom_id res chain seq x y z
N MET A 1 -66.50 26.74 -54.41
CA MET A 1 -66.79 26.07 -53.13
C MET A 1 -65.50 26.07 -52.34
N ASN A 2 -65.49 26.84 -51.24
CA ASN A 2 -64.33 27.19 -50.41
C ASN A 2 -63.79 25.99 -49.63
N ILE A 3 -62.46 25.83 -49.58
CA ILE A 3 -61.70 25.31 -48.42
C ILE A 3 -60.28 25.94 -48.49
N THR A 4 -60.10 27.19 -48.06
CA THR A 4 -59.51 27.63 -46.78
C THR A 4 -58.16 26.98 -46.43
N HIS A 5 -57.08 27.75 -46.59
CA HIS A 5 -55.74 27.49 -46.07
C HIS A 5 -55.72 27.56 -44.53
N VAL A 6 -55.10 26.58 -43.89
CA VAL A 6 -54.57 26.72 -42.52
C VAL A 6 -53.16 26.15 -42.52
N ILE A 7 -52.17 27.03 -42.62
CA ILE A 7 -50.76 26.71 -42.38
C ILE A 7 -50.53 26.92 -40.88
N ALA A 8 -50.43 25.82 -40.13
CA ALA A 8 -50.02 25.86 -38.73
C ALA A 8 -48.49 26.02 -38.67
N ILE A 9 -48.02 27.19 -38.25
CA ILE A 9 -46.62 27.44 -37.91
C ILE A 9 -46.41 26.97 -36.47
N THR A 10 -45.82 25.80 -36.29
CA THR A 10 -45.32 25.32 -34.99
C THR A 10 -43.90 25.83 -34.78
N LEU A 11 -43.75 26.93 -34.03
CA LEU A 11 -42.47 27.30 -33.42
C LEU A 11 -42.19 26.35 -32.25
N GLY A 12 -41.45 25.26 -32.52
CA GLY A 12 -40.89 24.41 -31.47
C GLY A 12 -39.59 25.00 -30.94
N ILE A 13 -39.65 25.60 -29.75
CA ILE A 13 -38.46 26.07 -29.01
C ILE A 13 -37.63 24.84 -28.64
N SER A 14 -36.52 24.64 -29.32
CA SER A 14 -35.51 23.67 -28.93
C SER A 14 -34.81 24.17 -27.67
N LEU A 15 -35.23 23.68 -26.50
CA LEU A 15 -34.46 23.81 -25.27
C LEU A 15 -33.15 23.03 -25.46
N LEU A 16 -32.08 23.75 -25.79
CA LEU A 16 -30.72 23.26 -25.64
C LEU A 16 -30.47 23.10 -24.15
N THR A 17 -30.76 21.93 -23.61
CA THR A 17 -30.14 21.48 -22.37
C THR A 17 -28.64 21.46 -22.62
N ALA A 18 -27.94 22.49 -22.15
CA ALA A 18 -26.50 22.48 -22.09
C ALA A 18 -26.10 21.24 -21.30
N CYS A 19 -25.63 20.21 -22.00
CA CYS A 19 -24.85 19.17 -21.38
C CYS A 19 -23.67 19.89 -20.73
N HIS A 20 -23.71 20.06 -19.41
CA HIS A 20 -22.50 20.28 -18.63
C HIS A 20 -21.66 19.02 -18.83
N ALA A 21 -20.92 18.98 -19.94
CA ALA A 21 -19.83 18.07 -20.12
C ALA A 21 -18.94 18.28 -18.89
N ASP A 22 -18.81 17.23 -18.09
CA ASP A 22 -18.01 17.26 -16.89
C ASP A 22 -16.58 17.65 -17.28
N SER A 23 -16.24 18.93 -17.13
CA SER A 23 -14.98 19.53 -17.56
C SER A 23 -13.76 18.85 -16.94
N ARG A 24 -14.00 18.04 -15.88
CA ARG A 24 -13.05 17.14 -15.26
C ARG A 24 -12.44 16.12 -16.24
N LYS A 25 -13.21 15.59 -17.21
CA LYS A 25 -12.70 14.57 -18.15
C LYS A 25 -11.79 15.13 -19.25
N SER A 26 -11.82 16.43 -19.55
CA SER A 26 -10.98 17.03 -20.61
C SER A 26 -9.69 17.65 -20.07
N ARG A 27 -9.56 17.82 -18.75
CA ARG A 27 -8.42 18.49 -18.15
C ARG A 27 -7.27 17.53 -17.90
N LYS A 28 -6.06 17.92 -18.35
CA LYS A 28 -4.83 17.23 -17.96
C LYS A 28 -4.69 17.28 -16.42
N PRO A 29 -4.60 16.14 -15.72
CA PRO A 29 -4.41 16.15 -14.28
C PRO A 29 -3.09 16.82 -13.90
N PRO A 30 -3.07 17.57 -12.78
CA PRO A 30 -1.84 18.11 -12.26
C PRO A 30 -0.96 16.98 -11.70
N VAL A 31 0.34 17.24 -11.65
CA VAL A 31 1.33 16.37 -11.02
C VAL A 31 1.90 17.11 -9.82
N GLN A 32 2.00 16.43 -8.68
CA GLN A 32 2.66 16.94 -7.49
C GLN A 32 3.44 15.86 -6.76
N VAL A 33 4.56 16.26 -6.15
CA VAL A 33 5.31 15.40 -5.22
C VAL A 33 4.52 15.27 -3.94
N VAL A 34 4.03 14.06 -3.65
CA VAL A 34 3.23 13.79 -2.45
C VAL A 34 4.02 13.17 -1.31
N TYR A 35 5.22 12.67 -1.59
CA TYR A 35 6.12 12.15 -0.57
C TYR A 35 7.57 12.19 -1.05
N ARG A 36 8.50 12.48 -0.15
CA ARG A 36 9.95 12.38 -0.41
C ARG A 36 10.55 11.38 0.56
N PHE A 37 11.17 10.33 0.03
CA PHE A 37 11.94 9.38 0.84
C PHE A 37 13.27 10.03 1.25
N ASP A 38 13.85 10.81 0.35
CA ASP A 38 15.07 11.62 0.51
C ASP A 38 15.17 12.65 -0.64
N ASP A 39 16.38 13.08 -1.00
CA ASP A 39 16.64 14.09 -2.03
C ASP A 39 16.44 13.58 -3.46
N HIS A 40 16.60 12.29 -3.71
CA HIS A 40 16.57 11.69 -5.05
C HIS A 40 15.41 10.70 -5.27
N ARG A 41 14.77 10.24 -4.20
CA ARG A 41 13.62 9.33 -4.25
C ARG A 41 12.33 10.01 -3.80
N TYR A 42 11.29 9.93 -4.61
CA TYR A 42 10.01 10.58 -4.31
C TYR A 42 8.81 9.96 -5.03
N LEU A 43 7.62 10.19 -4.46
CA LEU A 43 6.34 9.81 -5.05
C LEU A 43 5.68 11.02 -5.70
N GLU A 44 5.25 10.87 -6.95
CA GLU A 44 4.40 11.83 -7.65
C GLU A 44 2.98 11.28 -7.76
N LEU A 45 2.01 12.12 -7.44
CA LEU A 45 0.61 11.87 -7.70
C LEU A 45 0.19 12.66 -8.94
N GLU A 46 -0.34 11.97 -9.93
CA GLU A 46 -0.98 12.58 -11.10
C GLU A 46 -2.50 12.41 -10.99
N GLY A 47 -3.19 13.47 -10.60
CA GLY A 47 -4.60 13.37 -10.21
C GLY A 47 -5.20 14.65 -9.61
N PHE A 48 -6.49 14.61 -9.27
CA PHE A 48 -7.22 15.73 -8.67
C PHE A 48 -7.65 15.38 -7.25
N TYR A 49 -7.87 16.37 -6.37
CA TYR A 49 -8.38 16.15 -5.01
C TYR A 49 -7.56 15.14 -4.19
N CYS A 50 -6.26 15.04 -4.44
CA CYS A 50 -5.37 14.06 -3.81
C CYS A 50 -5.69 12.60 -4.12
N GLU A 51 -6.30 12.36 -5.29
CA GLU A 51 -6.61 11.04 -5.81
C GLU A 51 -6.11 10.89 -7.26
N GLY A 52 -5.42 9.80 -7.59
CA GLY A 52 -4.96 9.56 -8.97
C GLY A 52 -3.93 8.46 -9.14
N ALA A 53 -3.18 8.54 -10.26
CA ALA A 53 -2.07 7.64 -10.56
C ALA A 53 -0.88 7.95 -9.65
N LEU A 54 -0.14 6.91 -9.25
CA LEU A 54 1.05 7.05 -8.40
C LEU A 54 2.30 6.65 -9.17
N TRP A 55 3.31 7.51 -9.16
CA TRP A 55 4.61 7.27 -9.77
C TRP A 55 5.72 7.28 -8.72
N TYR A 56 6.58 6.27 -8.76
CA TYR A 56 7.84 6.25 -8.01
C TYR A 56 8.97 6.76 -8.90
N ASN A 57 9.82 7.61 -8.32
CA ASN A 57 10.98 8.17 -8.99
C ASN A 57 12.22 7.96 -8.12
N ASP A 58 13.31 7.51 -8.74
CA ASP A 58 14.67 7.52 -8.19
C ASP A 58 15.61 8.09 -9.26
N THR A 59 16.07 9.32 -9.04
CA THR A 59 16.89 10.02 -10.03
C THR A 59 18.33 9.53 -10.07
N GLN A 60 18.84 8.92 -8.99
CA GLN A 60 20.18 8.35 -8.97
C GLN A 60 20.24 7.01 -9.72
N ARG A 61 19.17 6.22 -9.63
CA ARG A 61 19.05 4.93 -10.33
C ARG A 61 18.40 5.05 -11.71
N GLY A 62 17.93 6.24 -12.08
CA GLY A 62 17.24 6.46 -13.36
C GLY A 62 15.89 5.73 -13.45
N ILE A 63 15.23 5.50 -12.31
CA ILE A 63 13.95 4.79 -12.25
C ILE A 63 12.80 5.79 -12.27
N ARG A 64 11.87 5.55 -13.19
CA ARG A 64 10.52 6.10 -13.14
C ARG A 64 9.53 4.95 -13.35
N ALA A 65 8.82 4.58 -12.31
CA ALA A 65 7.89 3.46 -12.32
C ALA A 65 6.46 3.93 -12.06
N GLU A 66 5.52 3.49 -12.90
CA GLU A 66 4.10 3.59 -12.59
C GLU A 66 3.76 2.52 -11.55
N VAL A 67 3.38 2.97 -10.36
CA VAL A 67 3.07 2.09 -9.21
C VAL A 67 1.58 1.80 -9.16
N VAL A 68 0.77 2.81 -9.46
CA VAL A 68 -0.69 2.72 -9.54
C VAL A 68 -1.12 3.39 -10.83
N GLU A 69 -1.79 2.63 -11.69
CA GLU A 69 -2.39 3.13 -12.92
C GLU A 69 -3.45 4.20 -12.64
N ARG A 70 -3.77 5.00 -13.65
CA ARG A 70 -4.65 6.17 -13.48
C ARG A 70 -6.09 5.85 -13.06
N ASP A 71 -6.70 4.83 -13.66
CA ASP A 71 -8.16 4.73 -13.67
C ASP A 71 -8.71 3.72 -12.67
N THR A 72 -8.01 2.61 -12.39
CA THR A 72 -8.43 1.63 -11.38
C THR A 72 -7.25 0.73 -10.99
N PRO A 73 -6.86 0.66 -9.69
CA PRO A 73 -7.38 1.39 -8.53
C PRO A 73 -6.92 2.86 -8.48
N ILE A 74 -7.55 3.68 -7.64
CA ILE A 74 -7.19 5.09 -7.43
C ILE A 74 -6.36 5.23 -6.15
N PHE A 75 -5.13 5.73 -6.25
CA PHE A 75 -4.30 5.99 -5.08
C PHE A 75 -4.77 7.23 -4.33
N ARG A 76 -4.69 7.16 -3.00
CA ARG A 76 -5.02 8.26 -2.08
C ARG A 76 -3.94 8.34 -1.02
N VAL A 77 -3.51 9.55 -0.70
CA VAL A 77 -2.48 9.77 0.32
C VAL A 77 -2.94 9.36 1.72
N SER A 78 -2.01 8.86 2.52
CA SER A 78 -2.22 8.56 3.94
C SER A 78 -1.90 9.77 4.81
N THR A 79 -2.41 9.79 6.04
CA THR A 79 -2.26 10.93 6.98
C THR A 79 -1.50 10.59 8.26
N PHE A 80 -1.24 9.29 8.51
CA PHE A 80 -0.40 8.86 9.62
C PHE A 80 1.07 9.11 9.32
N LYS A 81 1.90 9.08 10.36
CA LYS A 81 3.35 9.22 10.24
C LYS A 81 3.92 8.08 9.39
N TYR A 82 4.67 8.44 8.36
CA TYR A 82 5.26 7.51 7.41
C TYR A 82 6.75 7.82 7.31
N ILE A 83 7.60 6.88 7.77
CA ILE A 83 9.06 7.00 7.77
C ILE A 83 9.64 5.89 6.90
N HIS A 84 10.39 6.22 5.87
CA HIS A 84 10.85 5.22 4.90
C HIS A 84 12.30 5.46 4.45
N PRO A 85 13.30 5.05 5.24
CA PRO A 85 14.71 5.08 4.85
C PRO A 85 15.13 3.94 3.91
N SER A 86 14.49 2.76 3.97
CA SER A 86 14.94 1.58 3.20
C SER A 86 14.97 1.85 1.69
N GLU A 87 16.02 1.38 1.02
CA GLU A 87 16.20 1.57 -0.42
C GLU A 87 15.77 0.35 -1.25
N ARG A 88 16.15 -0.86 -0.81
CA ARG A 88 15.85 -2.09 -1.54
C ARG A 88 14.39 -2.47 -1.40
N TYR A 89 13.85 -2.39 -0.17
CA TYR A 89 12.44 -2.63 0.11
C TYR A 89 11.64 -1.35 0.22
N ILE A 90 10.75 -1.15 -0.73
CA ILE A 90 9.81 -0.04 -0.74
C ILE A 90 8.44 -0.60 -0.40
N ALA A 91 7.70 0.07 0.48
CA ALA A 91 6.36 -0.35 0.85
C ALA A 91 5.51 0.89 1.08
N ILE A 92 4.42 1.01 0.33
CA ILE A 92 3.53 2.16 0.33
C ILE A 92 2.14 1.63 0.71
N PRO A 93 1.56 2.05 1.84
CA PRO A 93 0.26 1.56 2.27
C PRO A 93 -0.85 2.14 1.40
N TRP A 94 -1.85 1.31 1.07
CA TRP A 94 -3.13 1.85 0.62
C TRP A 94 -3.78 2.66 1.74
N ARG A 95 -4.53 3.71 1.39
CA ARG A 95 -5.20 4.57 2.39
C ARG A 95 -6.08 3.76 3.33
N ASP A 96 -6.79 2.76 2.83
CA ASP A 96 -7.72 1.90 3.59
C ASP A 96 -7.04 0.71 4.27
N LEU A 97 -5.72 0.57 4.14
CA LEU A 97 -4.93 -0.58 4.62
C LEU A 97 -5.40 -1.94 4.08
N SER A 98 -6.07 -1.97 2.93
CA SER A 98 -6.37 -3.23 2.22
C SER A 98 -5.10 -4.01 1.85
N GLY A 99 -3.95 -3.32 1.79
CA GLY A 99 -2.62 -3.89 1.60
C GLY A 99 -1.56 -2.82 1.41
N PHE A 100 -0.44 -3.22 0.82
CA PHE A 100 0.69 -2.35 0.54
C PHE A 100 1.18 -2.59 -0.89
N LEU A 101 1.51 -1.52 -1.60
CA LEU A 101 2.29 -1.56 -2.82
C LEU A 101 3.75 -1.73 -2.43
N ILE A 102 4.41 -2.80 -2.88
CA ILE A 102 5.77 -3.11 -2.48
C ILE A 102 6.71 -3.23 -3.68
N SER A 103 7.97 -2.87 -3.48
CA SER A 103 9.09 -3.24 -4.34
C SER A 103 10.19 -3.86 -3.48
N ARG A 104 10.93 -4.81 -4.04
CA ARG A 104 12.00 -5.57 -3.36
C ARG A 104 13.34 -5.44 -4.08
N ASP A 105 13.39 -4.56 -5.07
CA ASP A 105 14.46 -4.38 -6.04
C ASP A 105 14.67 -2.91 -6.40
N TYR A 106 14.58 -2.03 -5.39
CA TYR A 106 14.83 -0.58 -5.49
C TYR A 106 13.79 0.20 -6.31
N GLY A 107 12.59 -0.34 -6.47
CA GLY A 107 11.50 0.29 -7.22
C GLY A 107 11.44 -0.12 -8.69
N GLN A 108 12.21 -1.13 -9.12
CA GLN A 108 12.19 -1.63 -10.50
C GLN A 108 10.93 -2.44 -10.82
N THR A 109 10.55 -3.34 -9.92
CA THR A 109 9.31 -4.11 -10.02
C THR A 109 8.43 -3.91 -8.79
N TRP A 110 7.11 -3.98 -9.01
CA TRP A 110 6.10 -3.71 -8.00
C TRP A 110 5.14 -4.88 -7.84
N GLY A 111 4.67 -5.08 -6.61
CA GLY A 111 3.72 -6.11 -6.21
C GLY A 111 2.85 -5.65 -5.05
N GLY A 112 1.97 -6.54 -4.57
CA GLY A 112 1.02 -6.23 -3.51
C GLY A 112 1.21 -7.09 -2.26
N ALA A 113 1.67 -6.50 -1.16
CA ALA A 113 1.65 -7.17 0.14
C ALA A 113 0.29 -7.02 0.82
N ARG A 114 -0.04 -7.97 1.69
CA ARG A 114 -1.29 -7.94 2.47
C ARG A 114 -1.05 -8.42 3.89
N PHE A 115 -2.00 -8.10 4.76
CA PHE A 115 -2.08 -8.75 6.06
C PHE A 115 -2.38 -10.24 5.87
N SER A 116 -1.76 -11.09 6.68
CA SER A 116 -1.96 -12.54 6.58
C SER A 116 -3.20 -12.97 7.35
N PRO A 117 -4.08 -13.81 6.77
CA PRO A 117 -5.30 -14.27 7.45
C PRO A 117 -4.97 -14.92 8.80
N GLY A 118 -5.71 -14.55 9.84
CA GLY A 118 -5.45 -15.03 11.20
C GLY A 118 -4.20 -14.42 11.86
N GLY A 119 -3.47 -13.55 11.18
CA GLY A 119 -2.28 -12.85 11.68
C GLY A 119 -2.56 -11.58 12.47
N GLY A 120 -3.81 -11.37 12.91
CA GLY A 120 -4.22 -10.17 13.63
C GLY A 120 -3.62 -10.06 15.03
N ALA A 121 -3.66 -8.87 15.62
CA ALA A 121 -3.16 -8.60 16.97
C ALA A 121 -3.98 -9.27 18.07
N LYS A 122 -5.24 -9.59 17.80
CA LYS A 122 -6.16 -10.30 18.71
C LYS A 122 -6.52 -11.65 18.10
N ARG A 123 -6.37 -12.71 18.89
CA ARG A 123 -6.82 -14.06 18.50
C ARG A 123 -8.32 -14.04 18.20
N TYR A 124 -8.71 -14.53 17.02
CA TYR A 124 -10.08 -14.50 16.49
C TYR A 124 -10.66 -13.09 16.21
N GLY A 125 -9.84 -12.04 16.26
CA GLY A 125 -10.21 -10.70 15.81
C GLY A 125 -9.80 -10.43 14.36
N ASP A 126 -9.81 -9.15 14.00
CA ASP A 126 -9.41 -8.72 12.67
C ASP A 126 -7.90 -8.92 12.42
N TRP A 127 -7.60 -9.43 11.24
CA TRP A 127 -6.25 -9.63 10.71
C TRP A 127 -5.49 -8.36 10.36
N TYR A 128 -6.16 -7.22 10.19
CA TYR A 128 -5.55 -5.92 9.94
C TYR A 128 -6.15 -4.86 10.87
N PRO A 129 -5.36 -3.83 11.26
CA PRO A 129 -5.86 -2.75 12.11
C PRO A 129 -6.73 -1.78 11.31
N SER A 130 -7.64 -1.06 11.99
CA SER A 130 -8.34 0.06 11.38
C SER A 130 -7.38 1.20 11.06
N ARG A 131 -7.63 1.90 9.96
CA ARG A 131 -6.82 3.04 9.52
C ARG A 131 -6.69 4.12 10.60
N GLU A 132 -7.79 4.37 11.30
CA GLU A 132 -7.90 5.39 12.34
C GLU A 132 -7.08 5.04 13.58
N ASP A 133 -6.71 3.76 13.74
CA ASP A 133 -5.87 3.26 14.83
C ASP A 133 -4.38 3.29 14.51
N ILE A 134 -3.96 3.66 13.30
CA ILE A 134 -2.53 3.75 12.96
C ILE A 134 -1.90 4.95 13.64
N ASP A 135 -0.81 4.68 14.35
CA ASP A 135 0.12 5.70 14.83
C ASP A 135 1.16 6.02 13.75
N SER A 136 1.85 4.99 13.27
CA SER A 136 2.94 5.16 12.30
C SER A 136 3.16 3.93 11.43
N PHE A 137 3.69 4.17 10.23
CA PHE A 137 4.26 3.14 9.37
C PHE A 137 5.72 3.46 9.10
N THR A 138 6.62 2.56 9.48
CA THR A 138 8.06 2.73 9.30
C THR A 138 8.60 1.59 8.46
N VAL A 139 9.41 1.90 7.44
CA VAL A 139 10.09 0.89 6.62
C VAL A 139 11.59 1.07 6.76
N VAL A 140 12.21 0.20 7.54
CA VAL A 140 13.62 0.29 7.94
C VAL A 140 14.24 -1.10 7.93
N ASN A 141 15.54 -1.20 7.65
CA ASN A 141 16.24 -2.48 7.53
C ASN A 141 15.53 -3.46 6.58
N ASP A 142 14.99 -2.92 5.49
CA ASP A 142 14.29 -3.72 4.47
C ASP A 142 13.07 -4.50 5.02
N GLN A 143 12.41 -3.93 6.03
CA GLN A 143 11.22 -4.50 6.67
C GLN A 143 10.20 -3.39 6.98
N GLY A 144 8.92 -3.68 6.80
CA GLY A 144 7.82 -2.78 7.15
C GLY A 144 7.32 -3.02 8.57
N PHE A 145 7.05 -1.94 9.30
CA PHE A 145 6.57 -1.91 10.68
C PHE A 145 5.40 -0.94 10.80
N LEU A 146 4.20 -1.45 10.92
CA LEU A 146 2.98 -0.68 11.13
C LEU A 146 2.59 -0.76 12.61
N LEU A 147 2.67 0.38 13.30
CA LEU A 147 2.39 0.51 14.72
C LEU A 147 1.01 1.14 14.92
N THR A 148 0.19 0.52 15.76
CA THR A 148 -1.09 1.09 16.17
C THR A 148 -0.93 1.99 17.39
N LYS A 149 -1.90 2.87 17.62
CA LYS A 149 -1.99 3.75 18.80
C LYS A 149 -2.08 2.96 20.11
N GLN A 150 -2.57 1.72 20.05
CA GLN A 150 -2.66 0.80 21.18
C GLN A 150 -1.35 0.02 21.43
N GLY A 151 -0.35 0.18 20.55
CA GLY A 151 0.96 -0.46 20.66
C GLY A 151 1.05 -1.82 19.96
N ASP A 152 0.04 -2.22 19.19
CA ASP A 152 0.11 -3.44 18.38
C ASP A 152 1.05 -3.21 17.20
N LEU A 153 1.98 -4.14 17.01
CA LEU A 153 2.99 -4.07 15.96
C LEU A 153 2.68 -5.08 14.86
N TYR A 154 2.46 -4.61 13.64
CA TYR A 154 2.37 -5.44 12.44
C TYR A 154 3.66 -5.32 11.63
N ILE A 155 4.22 -6.46 11.24
CA ILE A 155 5.56 -6.57 10.66
C ILE A 155 5.51 -7.34 9.37
N SER A 156 6.20 -6.85 8.35
CA SER A 156 6.52 -7.68 7.19
C SER A 156 7.52 -8.76 7.58
N SER A 157 7.69 -9.81 6.78
CA SER A 157 8.85 -10.70 6.96
C SER A 157 10.15 -9.91 6.71
N LYS A 158 11.24 -10.31 7.37
CA LYS A 158 12.59 -9.76 7.14
C LYS A 158 13.17 -10.34 5.84
N PRO A 159 14.15 -9.66 5.20
CA PRO A 159 14.92 -10.27 4.12
C PRO A 159 15.49 -11.60 4.58
N PHE A 160 15.33 -12.64 3.78
CA PHE A 160 15.68 -14.00 4.15
C PHE A 160 16.38 -14.70 2.99
N ASP A 161 17.64 -14.28 2.78
CA ASP A 161 18.51 -14.75 1.71
C ASP A 161 19.20 -16.06 2.14
N ASP A 162 18.43 -17.16 2.24
CA ASP A 162 18.97 -18.52 2.46
C ASP A 162 19.07 -19.27 1.12
N PRO A 163 20.26 -19.78 0.73
CA PRO A 163 20.43 -20.53 -0.51
C PRO A 163 19.48 -21.72 -0.67
N ARG A 164 19.04 -22.33 0.44
CA ARG A 164 18.10 -23.47 0.42
C ARG A 164 16.69 -23.05 0.03
N LEU A 165 16.37 -21.76 0.04
CA LEU A 165 15.09 -21.21 -0.39
C LEU A 165 15.13 -20.59 -1.79
N GLN A 166 16.28 -20.63 -2.46
CA GLN A 166 16.39 -20.24 -3.86
C GLN A 166 15.77 -21.32 -4.77
N PRO A 167 15.41 -20.99 -6.03
CA PRO A 167 14.90 -21.99 -6.98
C PRO A 167 15.82 -23.22 -7.07
N GLY A 168 15.26 -24.41 -6.87
CA GLY A 168 16.02 -25.68 -6.82
C GLY A 168 16.65 -26.02 -5.47
N GLY A 169 16.54 -25.14 -4.46
CA GLY A 169 17.04 -25.38 -3.11
C GLY A 169 16.24 -26.45 -2.35
N GLU A 170 16.90 -27.09 -1.38
CA GLU A 170 16.32 -28.19 -0.60
C GLU A 170 15.28 -27.75 0.43
N GLY A 171 15.11 -26.46 0.70
CA GLY A 171 14.26 -25.92 1.76
C GLY A 171 14.82 -26.10 3.17
N ILE A 172 14.20 -25.42 4.14
CA ILE A 172 14.64 -25.43 5.55
C ILE A 172 13.67 -26.25 6.40
N PRO A 173 14.12 -27.34 7.04
CA PRO A 173 13.26 -28.10 7.95
C PRO A 173 12.94 -27.29 9.20
N TYR A 174 11.70 -27.39 9.67
CA TYR A 174 11.28 -26.83 10.95
C TYR A 174 10.28 -27.77 11.63
N SER A 175 10.14 -27.62 12.95
CA SER A 175 9.19 -28.40 13.73
C SER A 175 8.23 -27.48 14.46
N TYR A 176 7.00 -27.93 14.65
CA TYR A 176 5.97 -27.19 15.39
C TYR A 176 5.09 -28.17 16.16
N ARG A 177 4.39 -27.68 17.18
CA ARG A 177 3.34 -28.45 17.87
C ARG A 177 1.98 -28.09 17.30
N ASN A 178 1.17 -29.08 16.96
CA ASN A 178 -0.20 -28.83 16.53
C ASN A 178 -1.12 -28.56 17.74
N SER A 179 -2.40 -28.29 17.48
CA SER A 179 -3.41 -28.04 18.52
C SER A 179 -3.65 -29.21 19.49
N ARG A 180 -3.15 -30.42 19.17
CA ARG A 180 -3.19 -31.60 20.06
C ARG A 180 -1.90 -31.79 20.85
N GLY A 181 -0.94 -30.86 20.74
CA GLY A 181 0.37 -30.94 21.38
C GLY A 181 1.34 -31.91 20.70
N GLU A 182 0.98 -32.51 19.56
CA GLU A 182 1.83 -33.44 18.82
C GLU A 182 2.93 -32.68 18.08
N GLN A 183 4.16 -33.15 18.18
CA GLN A 183 5.25 -32.63 17.37
C GLN A 183 5.07 -33.03 15.90
N LYS A 184 5.10 -32.03 15.02
CA LYS A 184 5.08 -32.18 13.58
C LYS A 184 6.35 -31.61 12.98
N HIS A 185 6.73 -32.16 11.84
CA HIS A 185 7.85 -31.68 11.04
C HIS A 185 7.31 -31.15 9.72
N ALA A 186 7.85 -30.02 9.29
CA ALA A 186 7.55 -29.41 8.02
C ALA A 186 8.83 -28.87 7.40
N ARG A 187 8.73 -28.39 6.16
CA ARG A 187 9.86 -27.83 5.44
C ARG A 187 9.42 -26.57 4.73
N LEU A 188 10.18 -25.51 4.95
CA LEU A 188 10.05 -24.26 4.24
C LEU A 188 10.69 -24.48 2.86
N MET A 189 9.89 -24.78 1.84
CA MET A 189 10.35 -24.98 0.45
C MET A 189 10.49 -23.67 -0.32
N PRO A 190 11.40 -23.56 -1.31
CA PRO A 190 11.39 -22.45 -2.27
C PRO A 190 9.99 -22.24 -2.88
N GLY A 191 9.49 -21.00 -2.94
CA GLY A 191 8.22 -20.63 -3.59
C GLY A 191 6.90 -21.08 -2.93
N TYR A 192 6.92 -22.03 -1.97
CA TYR A 192 5.70 -22.58 -1.33
C TYR A 192 5.52 -22.18 0.14
N SER A 193 6.42 -21.34 0.64
CA SER A 193 6.68 -21.17 2.08
C SER A 193 5.90 -20.06 2.78
N GLY A 194 4.80 -19.61 2.19
CA GLY A 194 4.33 -18.23 2.36
C GLY A 194 4.78 -17.41 1.17
N MET A 195 4.21 -16.23 0.97
CA MET A 195 4.73 -15.35 -0.07
C MET A 195 6.16 -14.95 0.35
N ASP A 196 7.02 -14.70 -0.64
CA ASP A 196 8.42 -14.34 -0.41
C ASP A 196 8.57 -13.18 0.61
N TRP A 197 9.81 -12.90 1.00
CA TRP A 197 10.16 -11.70 1.78
C TRP A 197 9.34 -10.46 1.38
N GLY A 198 8.71 -9.81 2.36
CA GLY A 198 8.02 -8.52 2.21
C GLY A 198 6.57 -8.57 1.76
N TRP A 199 6.02 -9.74 1.38
CA TRP A 199 4.64 -9.85 0.86
C TRP A 199 3.55 -10.00 1.92
N GLU A 200 3.93 -10.35 3.14
CA GLU A 200 3.00 -10.69 4.22
C GLU A 200 3.27 -9.80 5.42
N TYR A 201 2.21 -9.23 5.98
CA TYR A 201 2.23 -8.48 7.24
C TYR A 201 1.47 -9.27 8.30
N ILE A 202 2.07 -9.41 9.48
CA ILE A 202 1.48 -10.14 10.60
C ILE A 202 1.72 -9.38 11.90
N SER A 203 0.79 -9.47 12.83
CA SER A 203 1.00 -8.93 14.16
C SER A 203 2.03 -9.75 14.91
N TRP A 204 2.96 -9.04 15.55
CA TRP A 204 3.94 -9.62 16.47
C TRP A 204 3.25 -10.43 17.60
N ASN A 205 2.08 -9.99 18.08
CA ASN A 205 1.31 -10.70 19.11
C ASN A 205 0.97 -12.12 18.68
N SER A 206 0.62 -12.31 17.40
CA SER A 206 0.26 -13.64 16.89
C SER A 206 1.44 -14.60 16.82
N LEU A 207 2.68 -14.09 16.76
CA LEU A 207 3.91 -14.87 16.68
C LEU A 207 4.49 -15.19 18.07
N ASN A 208 4.35 -14.28 19.04
CA ASN A 208 5.09 -14.32 20.30
C ASN A 208 4.24 -14.69 21.52
N ASP A 209 3.00 -15.16 21.33
CA ASP A 209 2.20 -15.71 22.43
C ASP A 209 2.76 -17.05 22.92
N ALA A 210 2.43 -17.46 24.15
CA ALA A 210 2.74 -18.80 24.65
C ALA A 210 1.98 -19.89 23.88
N ASP A 211 0.81 -19.56 23.33
CA ASP A 211 0.05 -20.35 22.37
C ASP A 211 -0.19 -19.54 21.08
N PRO A 212 0.83 -19.43 20.19
CA PRO A 212 0.72 -18.67 18.95
C PRO A 212 -0.42 -19.20 18.07
N TRP A 213 -1.26 -18.29 17.55
CA TRP A 213 -2.40 -18.66 16.72
C TRP A 213 -2.11 -18.62 15.21
N THR A 214 -0.85 -18.41 14.83
CA THR A 214 -0.38 -18.50 13.45
C THR A 214 0.72 -19.54 13.32
N ILE A 215 0.70 -20.30 12.23
CA ILE A 215 1.77 -21.25 11.89
C ILE A 215 3.11 -20.52 11.60
N PHE A 216 3.05 -19.21 11.30
CA PHE A 216 4.25 -18.42 11.02
C PHE A 216 5.17 -18.29 12.23
N ALA A 217 4.65 -18.42 13.45
CA ALA A 217 5.45 -18.44 14.68
C ALA A 217 6.57 -19.49 14.65
N TYR A 218 6.40 -20.55 13.87
CA TYR A 218 7.35 -21.66 13.75
C TYR A 218 8.18 -21.63 12.47
N LYS A 219 7.88 -20.72 11.54
CA LYS A 219 8.56 -20.66 10.25
C LYS A 219 9.92 -19.98 10.39
N PRO A 220 11.02 -20.54 9.81
CA PRO A 220 12.37 -19.98 9.89
C PRO A 220 12.49 -18.50 9.47
N ASN A 221 11.77 -18.08 8.42
CA ASN A 221 11.79 -16.70 7.92
C ASN A 221 11.06 -15.70 8.85
N TRP A 222 10.32 -16.20 9.84
CA TRP A 222 9.62 -15.43 10.86
C TRP A 222 10.30 -15.55 12.25
N GLN A 223 11.55 -16.01 12.30
CA GLN A 223 12.31 -16.10 13.56
C GLN A 223 13.18 -14.87 13.80
N GLY A 224 13.31 -14.48 15.07
CA GLY A 224 14.17 -13.37 15.49
C GLY A 224 13.71 -12.02 14.95
N ILE A 225 12.39 -11.81 14.86
CA ILE A 225 11.83 -10.55 14.38
C ILE A 225 11.76 -9.54 15.52
N PRO A 226 12.04 -8.24 15.26
CA PRO A 226 11.93 -7.23 16.30
C PRO A 226 10.53 -7.16 16.90
N ASN A 227 10.47 -6.87 18.20
CA ASN A 227 9.24 -6.64 18.96
C ASN A 227 8.89 -5.15 19.09
N LYS A 228 9.63 -4.28 18.39
CA LYS A 228 9.41 -2.83 18.31
C LYS A 228 9.97 -2.31 17.00
N VAL A 229 9.52 -1.13 16.61
CA VAL A 229 10.09 -0.41 15.46
C VAL A 229 11.57 -0.13 15.72
N PRO A 230 12.50 -0.55 14.82
CA PRO A 230 13.90 -0.21 14.93
C PRO A 230 14.14 1.31 14.90
N GLU A 231 15.20 1.76 15.58
CA GLU A 231 15.58 3.18 15.57
C GLU A 231 15.98 3.61 14.14
N VAL A 232 15.40 4.70 13.67
CA VAL A 232 15.75 5.32 12.39
C VAL A 232 16.68 6.50 12.65
N LYS A 233 17.88 6.47 12.08
CA LYS A 233 18.91 7.52 12.24
C LYS A 233 19.09 8.29 10.96
N ASN A 234 19.31 9.61 11.09
CA ASN A 234 19.65 10.50 9.97
C ASN A 234 18.66 10.48 8.80
N TYR A 235 17.36 10.26 9.08
CA TYR A 235 16.34 10.30 8.04
C TYR A 235 16.09 11.74 7.58
N THR A 236 16.16 11.98 6.28
CA THR A 236 16.02 13.30 5.66
C THR A 236 14.72 13.45 4.86
N GLY A 237 13.98 12.36 4.68
CA GLY A 237 12.70 12.35 4.00
C GLY A 237 11.58 13.04 4.79
N TRP A 238 10.42 13.12 4.18
CA TRP A 238 9.21 13.61 4.84
C TRP A 238 8.68 12.58 5.81
N ASP A 239 8.08 13.03 6.91
CA ASP A 239 7.47 12.17 7.91
C ASP A 239 5.98 11.90 7.66
N HIS A 240 5.39 12.58 6.68
CA HIS A 240 4.00 12.44 6.26
C HIS A 240 3.90 12.66 4.75
N MET A 241 2.93 11.99 4.13
CA MET A 241 2.50 12.37 2.78
C MET A 241 1.82 13.74 2.84
N ARG A 242 1.96 14.52 1.77
CA ARG A 242 1.40 15.86 1.64
C ARG A 242 0.72 15.97 0.29
N CYS A 243 -0.36 16.73 0.21
CA CYS A 243 -1.02 16.98 -1.05
C CYS A 243 -1.82 18.29 -0.99
N ASP A 244 -1.76 19.06 -2.07
CA ASP A 244 -2.65 20.18 -2.31
C ASP A 244 -3.90 19.68 -3.07
N PRO A 245 -5.09 19.65 -2.43
CA PRO A 245 -6.32 19.19 -3.07
C PRO A 245 -6.83 20.15 -4.14
N ASP A 246 -6.43 21.44 -4.08
CA ASP A 246 -6.85 22.50 -4.99
C ASP A 246 -5.93 22.63 -6.22
N LEU A 247 -4.82 21.87 -6.23
CA LEU A 247 -3.86 21.92 -7.31
C LEU A 247 -4.56 21.60 -8.63
N GLY A 248 -4.30 22.44 -9.64
CA GLY A 248 -4.93 22.25 -10.93
C GLY A 248 -6.46 22.34 -10.87
N LEU A 249 -7.07 23.07 -9.93
CA LEU A 249 -8.48 23.45 -9.97
C LEU A 249 -8.64 24.92 -10.41
N PRO A 250 -9.71 25.27 -11.14
CA PRO A 250 -10.05 26.68 -11.37
C PRO A 250 -10.43 27.37 -10.06
N ALA A 251 -10.28 28.68 -9.98
CA ALA A 251 -10.54 29.45 -8.75
C ALA A 251 -11.97 29.25 -8.20
N SER A 252 -12.95 28.99 -9.06
CA SER A 252 -14.34 28.72 -8.70
C SER A 252 -14.56 27.38 -7.97
N GLU A 253 -13.59 26.46 -7.99
CA GLU A 253 -13.69 25.12 -7.43
C GLU A 253 -12.78 24.92 -6.20
N ARG A 254 -11.87 25.85 -5.91
CA ARG A 254 -10.92 25.72 -4.80
C ARG A 254 -11.61 25.87 -3.45
N GLY A 255 -11.20 25.07 -2.46
CA GLY A 255 -11.69 25.11 -1.08
C GLY A 255 -13.17 24.72 -0.90
N LYS A 256 -13.77 24.06 -1.90
CA LYS A 256 -15.11 23.48 -1.84
C LYS A 256 -15.03 21.98 -1.53
#